data_AF-N4WKM8-F1
#
_entry.id   AF-N4WKM8-F1
#
_cell.length_a   1.000
_cell.length_b   1.000
_cell.length_c   1.000
_cell.angle_alpha   90.00
_cell.angle_beta   90.00
_cell.angle_gamma   90.00
#
_symmetry.space_group_name_H-M   'P 1'
#
loop_
_entity.id
_entity.type
_entity.pdbx_description
1 polymer ?
#
loop_
_entity_poly.entity_id
_entity_poly.type
_entity_poly.pdbx_seq_one_letter_code
_entity_poly.pdbx_strand_id
1 'polypeptide(L)'
;MAARISALLLLGASAVVAGPIAPRNTFTITASENAQISVGDLTWNAGAVDSFPIHASCNATQRTMLRKGLNEAVVLARHARDHILRWGNESHIYTKYFGDSPTGEPIGWYTKIADGDKAGILFRCDDIDGNCHQDGWAGHWRGSNASSETVICDLSYELRKPLESMCMYGYNVANGATNYFWASDLIHRLLHLPPVGEGVVEHYTNEEEEKYPSVMNLAKNNATYSARDSDTIQYFALEAYAYDIAVPGVGCPGRYAPPEESPAVIPSATPSATSAVTSTAASATTSNVAAVPAESCEPHNDHW
;
A
#
# COMPACT_ATOMS: atom_id res chain seq x y z
N MET A 1 73.07 21.35 -79.26
CA MET A 1 71.65 21.69 -79.05
C MET A 1 71.15 20.98 -77.79
N ALA A 2 69.98 21.37 -77.27
CA ALA A 2 69.34 20.85 -76.06
C ALA A 2 70.15 21.02 -74.77
N ALA A 3 69.83 22.07 -74.00
CA ALA A 3 70.22 22.19 -72.60
C ALA A 3 69.15 21.55 -71.69
N ARG A 4 69.54 21.10 -70.51
CA ARG A 4 68.62 20.67 -69.43
C ARG A 4 68.92 21.43 -68.16
N ILE A 5 67.87 21.80 -67.43
CA ILE A 5 67.93 22.42 -66.11
C ILE A 5 67.17 21.51 -65.15
N SER A 6 67.74 21.24 -63.98
CA SER A 6 67.09 20.53 -62.87
C SER A 6 67.13 21.42 -61.63
N ALA A 7 65.98 21.61 -60.98
CA ALA A 7 65.90 22.31 -59.71
C ALA A 7 65.96 21.31 -58.54
N LEU A 8 66.67 21.67 -57.47
CA LEU A 8 66.73 20.90 -56.22
C LEU A 8 65.92 21.63 -55.14
N LEU A 9 65.11 20.88 -54.40
CA LEU A 9 64.37 21.38 -53.23
C LEU A 9 65.20 21.19 -51.96
N LEU A 10 65.18 22.19 -51.09
CA LEU A 10 65.83 22.17 -49.78
C LEU A 10 64.78 22.06 -48.67
N LEU A 11 64.96 21.10 -47.76
CA LEU A 11 64.25 21.06 -46.48
C LEU A 11 65.23 21.44 -45.36
N GLY A 12 64.80 22.31 -44.46
CA GLY A 12 65.49 22.61 -43.20
C GLY A 12 64.49 22.55 -42.06
N ALA A 13 64.80 21.78 -41.01
CA ALA A 13 63.92 21.58 -39.86
C ALA A 13 64.42 22.38 -38.65
N SER A 14 63.50 23.02 -37.92
CA SER A 14 63.81 23.79 -36.71
C SER A 14 64.04 22.89 -35.50
N ALA A 15 65.10 23.14 -34.73
CA ALA A 15 65.35 22.49 -33.45
C ALA A 15 64.61 23.20 -32.31
N VAL A 16 64.17 22.44 -31.30
CA VAL A 16 63.56 22.95 -30.06
C VAL A 16 64.39 22.45 -28.88
N VAL A 17 64.69 23.35 -27.94
CA VAL A 17 65.48 23.04 -26.72
C VAL A 17 64.52 22.91 -25.53
N ALA A 18 64.63 21.82 -24.78
CA ALA A 18 63.85 21.59 -23.56
C ALA A 18 64.69 21.89 -22.30
N GLY A 19 64.08 22.50 -21.29
CA GLY A 19 64.69 22.75 -19.98
C GLY A 19 64.55 21.57 -19.00
N PRO A 20 65.35 21.52 -17.92
CA PRO A 20 65.31 20.44 -16.95
C PRO A 20 64.05 20.48 -16.07
N ILE A 21 63.47 19.31 -15.81
CA ILE A 21 62.31 19.13 -14.93
C ILE A 21 62.82 18.73 -13.53
N ALA A 22 62.32 19.38 -12.48
CA ALA A 22 62.64 19.04 -11.10
C ALA A 22 62.03 17.68 -10.69
N PRO A 23 62.73 16.85 -9.88
CA PRO A 23 62.23 15.55 -9.46
C PRO A 23 61.00 15.70 -8.55
N ARG A 24 59.93 14.94 -8.83
CA ARG A 24 58.80 14.75 -7.92
C ARG A 24 59.19 13.78 -6.81
N ASN A 25 58.74 14.04 -5.58
CA ASN A 25 58.89 13.10 -4.46
C ASN A 25 58.22 11.77 -4.79
N THR A 26 58.99 10.68 -4.75
CA THR A 26 58.49 9.31 -4.84
C THR A 26 57.87 8.91 -3.51
N PHE A 27 56.54 8.98 -3.41
CA PHE A 27 55.81 8.34 -2.31
C PHE A 27 55.77 6.83 -2.54
N THR A 28 56.32 6.06 -1.61
CA THR A 28 56.21 4.60 -1.60
C THR A 28 54.78 4.23 -1.22
N ILE A 29 53.96 3.85 -2.21
CA ILE A 29 52.65 3.25 -1.93
C ILE A 29 52.90 1.83 -1.43
N THR A 30 52.76 1.63 -0.12
CA THR A 30 52.61 0.29 0.45
C THR A 30 51.30 -0.29 -0.08
N ALA A 31 51.38 -1.27 -0.96
CA ALA A 31 50.21 -1.98 -1.45
C ALA A 31 49.62 -2.79 -0.28
N SER A 32 48.56 -2.26 0.34
CA SER A 32 47.69 -3.06 1.19
C SER A 32 47.14 -4.21 0.34
N GLU A 33 47.05 -5.40 0.91
CA GLU A 33 46.50 -6.55 0.22
C GLU A 33 45.04 -6.24 -0.16
N ASN A 34 44.74 -6.33 -1.46
CA ASN A 34 43.49 -5.81 -2.02
C ASN A 34 42.33 -6.72 -1.59
N ALA A 35 41.60 -6.32 -0.55
CA ALA A 35 40.23 -6.78 -0.38
C ALA A 35 39.46 -6.40 -1.66
N GLN A 36 39.04 -7.40 -2.43
CA GLN A 36 38.19 -7.16 -3.60
C GLN A 36 36.80 -6.72 -3.12
N ILE A 37 36.63 -5.41 -2.95
CA ILE A 37 35.29 -4.80 -2.89
C ILE A 37 34.57 -5.23 -4.17
N SER A 38 33.43 -5.89 -4.02
CA SER A 38 32.67 -6.33 -5.19
C SER A 38 32.16 -5.09 -5.91
N VAL A 39 32.17 -5.10 -7.24
CA VAL A 39 31.52 -4.02 -8.01
C VAL A 39 30.01 -3.97 -7.71
N GLY A 40 29.44 -5.09 -7.23
CA GLY A 40 28.07 -5.15 -6.71
C GLY A 40 27.85 -4.44 -5.37
N ASP A 41 28.89 -4.13 -4.61
CA ASP A 41 28.79 -3.36 -3.35
C ASP A 41 28.80 -1.83 -3.60
N LEU A 42 28.90 -1.42 -4.88
CA LEU A 42 29.06 -0.03 -5.32
C LEU A 42 27.98 0.43 -6.31
N THR A 43 26.96 -0.39 -6.60
CA THR A 43 25.80 0.05 -7.39
C THR A 43 24.78 0.76 -6.50
N TRP A 44 24.00 1.69 -7.06
CA TRP A 44 23.00 2.48 -6.31
C TRP A 44 21.91 1.62 -5.65
N ASN A 45 21.71 0.41 -6.15
CA ASN A 45 20.73 -0.59 -5.71
C ASN A 45 21.37 -1.78 -4.96
N ALA A 46 22.62 -1.65 -4.51
CA ALA A 46 23.32 -2.71 -3.77
C ALA A 46 22.53 -3.09 -2.50
N GLY A 47 22.08 -4.35 -2.41
CA GLY A 47 21.29 -4.86 -1.28
C GLY A 47 19.78 -4.59 -1.34
N ALA A 48 19.28 -3.85 -2.34
CA ALA A 48 17.86 -3.54 -2.47
C ALA A 48 17.02 -4.80 -2.78
N VAL A 49 15.80 -4.86 -2.22
CA VAL A 49 14.86 -5.97 -2.35
C VAL A 49 13.61 -5.53 -3.11
N ASP A 50 13.23 -6.29 -4.13
CA ASP A 50 12.12 -5.98 -5.04
C ASP A 50 10.73 -6.43 -4.53
N SER A 51 10.71 -7.37 -3.59
CA SER A 51 9.53 -8.11 -3.19
C SER A 51 9.47 -8.32 -1.68
N PHE A 52 8.29 -8.05 -1.09
CA PHE A 52 8.10 -8.04 0.35
C PHE A 52 8.50 -9.37 1.04
N PRO A 53 9.45 -9.34 1.99
CA PRO A 53 9.84 -10.51 2.77
C PRO A 53 8.66 -11.11 3.56
N ILE A 54 8.55 -12.44 3.55
CA ILE A 54 7.56 -13.21 4.32
C ILE A 54 8.32 -14.17 5.24
N HIS A 55 8.11 -14.03 6.56
CA HIS A 55 8.79 -14.76 7.62
C HIS A 55 8.57 -16.28 7.54
N ALA A 56 9.48 -17.07 8.11
CA ALA A 56 9.47 -18.54 8.04
C ALA A 56 8.25 -19.19 8.74
N SER A 57 7.59 -18.48 9.65
CA SER A 57 6.32 -18.85 10.29
C SER A 57 5.20 -19.17 9.28
N CYS A 58 5.16 -18.45 8.17
CA CYS A 58 4.10 -18.60 7.17
C CYS A 58 4.25 -19.92 6.41
N ASN A 59 3.26 -20.81 6.58
CA ASN A 59 3.20 -22.09 5.90
C ASN A 59 3.07 -21.93 4.37
N ALA A 60 3.16 -23.04 3.61
CA ALA A 60 3.16 -22.99 2.15
C ALA A 60 1.91 -22.32 1.55
N THR A 61 0.73 -22.53 2.14
CA THR A 61 -0.55 -21.94 1.69
C THR A 61 -0.63 -20.47 2.09
N GLN A 62 -0.40 -20.16 3.37
CA GLN A 62 -0.35 -18.78 3.91
C GLN A 62 0.61 -17.90 3.07
N ARG A 63 1.83 -18.38 2.81
CA ARG A 63 2.85 -17.72 1.99
C ARG A 63 2.42 -17.51 0.54
N THR A 64 1.63 -18.43 -0.02
CA THR A 64 1.14 -18.33 -1.40
C THR A 64 0.04 -17.28 -1.52
N MET A 65 -0.95 -17.30 -0.61
CA MET A 65 -2.04 -16.32 -0.59
C MET A 65 -1.51 -14.91 -0.26
N LEU A 66 -0.68 -14.79 0.78
CA LEU A 66 -0.06 -13.52 1.19
C LEU A 66 0.83 -12.95 0.09
N ARG A 67 1.64 -13.76 -0.61
CA ARG A 67 2.42 -13.27 -1.77
C ARG A 67 1.53 -12.80 -2.92
N LYS A 68 0.38 -13.46 -3.17
CA LYS A 68 -0.60 -12.99 -4.15
C LYS A 68 -1.15 -11.61 -3.74
N GLY A 69 -1.60 -11.48 -2.49
CA GLY A 69 -2.09 -10.22 -1.93
C GLY A 69 -1.06 -9.08 -1.96
N LEU A 70 0.21 -9.36 -1.64
CA LEU A 70 1.29 -8.38 -1.69
C LEU A 70 1.57 -7.90 -3.13
N ASN A 71 1.50 -8.80 -4.11
CA ASN A 71 1.57 -8.42 -5.53
C ASN A 71 0.34 -7.61 -5.97
N GLU A 72 -0.86 -7.93 -5.47
CA GLU A 72 -2.08 -7.15 -5.74
C GLU A 72 -2.02 -5.75 -5.10
N ALA A 73 -1.46 -5.61 -3.89
CA ALA A 73 -1.21 -4.31 -3.24
C ALA A 73 -0.25 -3.45 -4.06
N VAL A 74 0.80 -4.05 -4.64
CA VAL A 74 1.71 -3.37 -5.57
C VAL A 74 0.99 -2.94 -6.86
N VAL A 75 0.10 -3.77 -7.41
CA VAL A 75 -0.73 -3.41 -8.57
C VAL A 75 -1.68 -2.26 -8.25
N LEU A 76 -2.38 -2.32 -7.11
CA LEU A 76 -3.33 -1.31 -6.65
C LEU A 76 -2.65 0.04 -6.39
N ALA A 77 -1.49 0.04 -5.72
CA ALA A 77 -0.70 1.24 -5.46
C ALA A 77 -0.09 1.84 -6.76
N ARG A 78 0.46 1.00 -7.66
CA ARG A 78 0.92 1.46 -8.99
C ARG A 78 -0.21 2.14 -9.74
N HIS A 79 -1.38 1.52 -9.79
CA HIS A 79 -2.55 2.10 -10.45
C HIS A 79 -2.99 3.42 -9.83
N ALA A 80 -3.10 3.48 -8.50
CA ALA A 80 -3.48 4.69 -7.78
C ALA A 80 -2.52 5.86 -8.09
N ARG A 81 -1.20 5.62 -8.01
CA ARG A 81 -0.19 6.61 -8.41
C ARG A 81 -0.37 7.05 -9.87
N ASP A 82 -0.52 6.10 -10.78
CA ASP A 82 -0.55 6.38 -12.22
C ASP A 82 -1.84 7.13 -12.63
N HIS A 83 -2.96 6.93 -11.93
CA HIS A 83 -4.15 7.77 -12.04
C HIS A 83 -3.86 9.23 -11.65
N ILE A 84 -3.17 9.48 -10.52
CA ILE A 84 -2.82 10.84 -10.08
C ILE A 84 -1.81 11.48 -11.04
N LEU A 85 -0.80 10.73 -11.51
CA LEU A 85 0.16 11.22 -12.51
C LEU A 85 -0.50 11.57 -13.85
N ARG A 86 -1.60 10.91 -14.21
CA ARG A 86 -2.34 11.14 -15.45
C ARG A 86 -3.32 12.31 -15.39
N TRP A 87 -4.05 12.45 -14.28
CA TRP A 87 -5.19 13.37 -14.16
C TRP A 87 -5.02 14.45 -13.08
N GLY A 88 -4.29 14.15 -12.00
CA GLY A 88 -4.15 15.03 -10.84
C GLY A 88 -5.49 15.62 -10.37
N ASN A 89 -5.51 16.93 -10.13
CA ASN A 89 -6.68 17.68 -9.65
C ASN A 89 -7.81 17.81 -10.71
N GLU A 90 -7.60 17.38 -11.97
CA GLU A 90 -8.70 17.26 -12.96
C GLU A 90 -9.55 16.00 -12.71
N SER A 91 -9.05 15.03 -11.93
CA SER A 91 -9.83 13.87 -11.53
C SER A 91 -10.84 14.22 -10.43
N HIS A 92 -12.11 13.92 -10.71
CA HIS A 92 -13.18 13.94 -9.72
C HIS A 92 -12.97 12.91 -8.60
N ILE A 93 -12.25 11.81 -8.86
CA ILE A 93 -11.89 10.82 -7.83
C ILE A 93 -10.77 11.39 -6.94
N TYR A 94 -9.78 12.08 -7.51
CA TYR A 94 -8.74 12.74 -6.71
C TYR A 94 -9.33 13.81 -5.79
N THR A 95 -10.12 14.74 -6.34
CA THR A 95 -10.71 15.84 -5.55
C THR A 95 -11.78 15.36 -4.56
N LYS A 96 -12.43 14.20 -4.79
CA LYS A 96 -13.31 13.53 -3.83
C LYS A 96 -12.60 13.10 -2.54
N TYR A 97 -11.37 12.59 -2.65
CA TYR A 97 -10.63 12.01 -1.52
C TYR A 97 -9.56 12.94 -0.95
N PHE A 98 -8.89 13.73 -1.79
CA PHE A 98 -7.79 14.60 -1.38
C PHE A 98 -8.11 16.10 -1.47
N GLY A 99 -9.34 16.48 -1.83
CA GLY A 99 -9.74 17.89 -1.89
C GLY A 99 -8.90 18.71 -2.89
N ASP A 100 -8.28 19.78 -2.41
CA ASP A 100 -7.33 20.63 -3.14
C ASP A 100 -5.85 20.33 -2.83
N SER A 101 -5.56 19.22 -2.12
CA SER A 101 -4.22 18.86 -1.66
C SER A 101 -3.21 18.68 -2.82
N PRO A 102 -1.90 18.94 -2.61
CA PRO A 102 -0.88 18.69 -3.61
C PRO A 102 -0.70 17.19 -3.93
N THR A 103 -0.81 16.84 -5.20
CA THR A 103 -0.70 15.46 -5.73
C THR A 103 0.59 14.72 -5.35
N GLY A 104 1.68 15.44 -5.12
CA GLY A 104 3.01 14.86 -4.87
C GLY A 104 3.10 14.00 -3.61
N GLU A 105 2.33 14.30 -2.57
CA GLU A 105 2.38 13.56 -1.30
C GLU A 105 1.68 12.18 -1.40
N PRO A 106 0.42 12.06 -1.87
CA PRO A 106 -0.18 10.76 -2.20
C PRO A 106 0.61 9.96 -3.26
N ILE A 107 1.17 10.63 -4.29
CA ILE A 107 2.07 9.98 -5.25
C ILE A 107 3.27 9.36 -4.53
N GLY A 108 3.84 10.03 -3.53
CA GLY A 108 4.95 9.54 -2.71
C GLY A 108 4.62 8.24 -2.00
N TRP A 109 3.52 8.19 -1.25
CA TRP A 109 3.09 6.99 -0.49
C TRP A 109 2.88 5.78 -1.41
N TYR A 110 2.12 5.96 -2.50
CA TYR A 110 1.92 4.88 -3.48
C TYR A 110 3.22 4.48 -4.17
N THR A 111 4.15 5.40 -4.42
CA THR A 111 5.46 5.07 -5.04
C THR A 111 6.32 4.21 -4.13
N LYS A 112 6.33 4.45 -2.82
CA LYS A 112 7.06 3.61 -1.85
C LYS A 112 6.52 2.18 -1.83
N ILE A 113 5.20 2.01 -1.81
CA ILE A 113 4.54 0.69 -1.92
C ILE A 113 4.84 0.05 -3.28
N ALA A 114 4.70 0.80 -4.39
CA ALA A 114 4.87 0.31 -5.75
C ALA A 114 6.31 -0.13 -6.08
N ASP A 115 7.29 0.76 -5.87
CA ASP A 115 8.63 0.71 -6.46
C ASP A 115 9.77 1.00 -5.47
N GLY A 116 9.49 1.41 -4.22
CA GLY A 116 10.51 1.57 -3.18
C GLY A 116 11.19 0.25 -2.80
N ASP A 117 12.32 0.33 -2.08
CA ASP A 117 13.01 -0.86 -1.54
C ASP A 117 12.13 -1.57 -0.50
N LYS A 118 12.06 -2.91 -0.56
CA LYS A 118 11.30 -3.75 0.38
C LYS A 118 12.16 -4.34 1.49
N ALA A 119 13.45 -4.02 1.54
CA ALA A 119 14.35 -4.41 2.61
C ALA A 119 13.85 -3.92 3.98
N GLY A 120 14.07 -4.73 5.02
CA GLY A 120 13.68 -4.41 6.40
C GLY A 120 12.18 -4.57 6.72
N ILE A 121 11.28 -4.55 5.73
CA ILE A 121 9.86 -4.89 5.90
C ILE A 121 9.72 -6.41 6.03
N LEU A 122 8.89 -6.90 6.95
CA LEU A 122 8.65 -8.34 7.12
C LEU A 122 7.21 -8.68 7.53
N PHE A 123 6.57 -9.55 6.75
CA PHE A 123 5.24 -10.08 7.05
C PHE A 123 5.32 -11.42 7.78
N ARG A 124 4.52 -11.59 8.84
CA ARG A 124 4.49 -12.79 9.70
C ARG A 124 3.13 -13.49 9.67
N CYS A 125 3.12 -14.72 10.17
CA CYS A 125 1.91 -15.56 10.33
C CYS A 125 1.96 -16.38 11.63
N ASP A 126 2.91 -16.09 12.51
CA ASP A 126 2.94 -16.52 13.90
C ASP A 126 2.41 -15.37 14.76
N ASP A 127 1.47 -15.67 15.67
CA ASP A 127 1.00 -14.69 16.66
C ASP A 127 2.05 -14.51 17.76
N ILE A 128 3.14 -13.84 17.38
CA ILE A 128 4.36 -13.69 18.18
C ILE A 128 4.19 -12.70 19.35
N ASP A 129 3.18 -11.83 19.28
CA ASP A 129 2.81 -10.90 20.37
C ASP A 129 1.61 -11.41 21.19
N GLY A 130 0.84 -12.39 20.69
CA GLY A 130 -0.30 -13.00 21.38
C GLY A 130 -1.63 -12.27 21.17
N ASN A 131 -1.78 -11.48 20.10
CA ASN A 131 -2.88 -10.56 19.87
C ASN A 131 -3.97 -11.07 18.90
N CYS A 132 -3.72 -12.12 18.11
CA CYS A 132 -4.64 -12.66 17.10
C CYS A 132 -5.91 -13.31 17.66
N HIS A 133 -6.09 -13.32 18.99
CA HIS A 133 -7.26 -13.86 19.68
C HIS A 133 -8.40 -12.84 19.86
N GLN A 134 -8.17 -11.57 19.49
CA GLN A 134 -9.12 -10.49 19.68
C GLN A 134 -10.15 -10.45 18.54
N ASP A 135 -11.40 -10.09 18.88
CA ASP A 135 -12.51 -10.17 17.93
C ASP A 135 -12.34 -9.17 16.77
N GLY A 136 -12.58 -9.63 15.55
CA GLY A 136 -12.35 -8.87 14.31
C GLY A 136 -10.89 -8.74 13.84
N TRP A 137 -9.88 -9.07 14.65
CA TRP A 137 -8.47 -8.81 14.31
C TRP A 137 -7.97 -9.70 13.16
N ALA A 138 -7.84 -9.11 11.98
CA ALA A 138 -7.25 -9.74 10.81
C ALA A 138 -5.70 -9.74 10.88
N GLY A 139 -5.11 -8.82 11.64
CA GLY A 139 -3.70 -8.77 11.99
C GLY A 139 -3.34 -7.57 12.86
N HIS A 140 -2.05 -7.24 12.95
CA HIS A 140 -1.58 -6.05 13.67
C HIS A 140 -0.23 -5.55 13.14
N TRP A 141 0.08 -4.28 13.40
CA TRP A 141 1.46 -3.79 13.38
C TRP A 141 2.16 -4.19 14.68
N ARG A 142 3.46 -4.50 14.63
CA ARG A 142 4.22 -4.90 15.84
C ARG A 142 4.74 -3.73 16.67
N GLY A 143 4.30 -2.50 16.39
CA GLY A 143 4.61 -1.29 17.16
C GLY A 143 6.09 -1.17 17.54
N SER A 144 6.34 -0.96 18.83
CA SER A 144 7.70 -0.86 19.39
C SER A 144 8.44 -2.21 19.53
N ASN A 145 7.75 -3.35 19.43
CA ASN A 145 8.39 -4.68 19.48
C ASN A 145 9.21 -4.95 18.21
N ALA A 146 8.71 -4.55 17.05
CA ALA A 146 9.43 -4.59 15.78
C ALA A 146 8.74 -3.69 14.71
N SER A 147 9.11 -2.42 14.65
CA SER A 147 8.37 -1.39 13.89
C SER A 147 8.30 -1.56 12.37
N SER A 148 9.06 -2.49 11.78
CA SER A 148 8.98 -2.82 10.34
C SER A 148 8.31 -4.18 10.07
N GLU A 149 7.70 -4.78 11.10
CA GLU A 149 7.01 -6.07 11.01
C GLU A 149 5.48 -5.91 11.18
N THR A 150 4.71 -6.75 10.47
CA THR A 150 3.26 -6.92 10.68
C THR A 150 2.90 -8.40 10.73
N VAL A 151 1.94 -8.75 11.60
CA VAL A 151 1.40 -10.09 11.73
C VAL A 151 0.10 -10.19 10.94
N ILE A 152 -0.03 -11.26 10.16
CA ILE A 152 -1.27 -11.69 9.51
C ILE A 152 -1.88 -12.80 10.35
N CYS A 153 -3.03 -12.55 10.98
CA CYS A 153 -3.78 -13.54 11.72
C CYS A 153 -4.61 -14.42 10.77
N ASP A 154 -5.02 -15.61 11.21
CA ASP A 154 -5.72 -16.57 10.33
C ASP A 154 -7.03 -16.01 9.74
N LEU A 155 -7.71 -15.11 10.46
CA LEU A 155 -8.92 -14.41 10.00
C LEU A 155 -8.73 -13.64 8.68
N SER A 156 -7.51 -13.14 8.39
CA SER A 156 -7.21 -12.54 7.08
C SER A 156 -7.43 -13.53 5.92
N TYR A 157 -7.07 -14.80 6.11
CA TYR A 157 -7.19 -15.82 5.06
C TYR A 157 -8.64 -16.29 4.82
N GLU A 158 -9.56 -15.99 5.74
CA GLU A 158 -11.00 -16.24 5.60
C GLU A 158 -11.74 -15.04 5.00
N LEU A 159 -11.47 -13.84 5.52
CA LEU A 159 -12.18 -12.61 5.15
C LEU A 159 -11.67 -11.99 3.84
N ARG A 160 -10.36 -11.81 3.67
CA ARG A 160 -9.80 -10.95 2.61
C ARG A 160 -10.02 -11.57 1.21
N LYS A 161 -10.64 -10.80 0.31
CA LYS A 161 -10.91 -11.23 -1.07
C LYS A 161 -9.78 -10.80 -2.02
N PRO A 162 -9.56 -11.50 -3.15
CA PRO A 162 -8.53 -11.11 -4.10
C PRO A 162 -8.99 -9.93 -4.97
N LEU A 163 -8.06 -9.09 -5.40
CA LEU A 163 -8.34 -7.85 -6.14
C LEU A 163 -9.08 -8.07 -7.47
N GLU A 164 -8.94 -9.23 -8.12
CA GLU A 164 -9.74 -9.55 -9.32
C GLU A 164 -11.25 -9.62 -9.08
N SER A 165 -11.72 -9.68 -7.82
CA SER A 165 -13.15 -9.61 -7.48
C SER A 165 -13.62 -8.20 -7.06
N MET A 166 -12.91 -7.15 -7.47
CA MET A 166 -13.36 -5.77 -7.33
C MET A 166 -14.77 -5.59 -7.91
N CYS A 167 -15.64 -4.85 -7.22
CA CYS A 167 -17.05 -4.65 -7.56
C CYS A 167 -17.92 -5.92 -7.65
N MET A 168 -17.44 -7.09 -7.20
CA MET A 168 -18.23 -8.31 -7.09
C MET A 168 -18.87 -8.46 -5.71
N TYR A 169 -19.73 -9.48 -5.53
CA TYR A 169 -20.33 -9.87 -4.25
C TYR A 169 -21.13 -8.80 -3.50
N GLY A 170 -21.56 -7.73 -4.19
CA GLY A 170 -22.24 -6.58 -3.60
C GLY A 170 -21.30 -5.48 -3.05
N TYR A 171 -19.98 -5.69 -3.14
CA TYR A 171 -19.00 -4.67 -2.75
C TYR A 171 -19.17 -3.39 -3.57
N ASN A 172 -19.13 -2.25 -2.87
CA ASN A 172 -19.09 -0.92 -3.44
C ASN A 172 -18.32 0.00 -2.48
N VAL A 173 -17.56 0.95 -3.01
CA VAL A 173 -16.52 1.69 -2.24
C VAL A 173 -17.12 2.46 -1.06
N ALA A 174 -18.30 3.06 -1.19
CA ALA A 174 -18.92 3.83 -0.12
C ALA A 174 -19.34 3.01 1.11
N ASN A 175 -19.72 1.73 0.94
CA ASN A 175 -20.33 0.93 2.02
C ASN A 175 -19.58 -0.39 2.32
N GLY A 176 -18.51 -0.69 1.60
CA GLY A 176 -17.66 -1.84 1.85
C GLY A 176 -16.44 -1.46 2.69
N ALA A 177 -16.03 -2.35 3.59
CA ALA A 177 -14.81 -2.21 4.37
C ALA A 177 -13.60 -1.87 3.48
N THR A 178 -12.76 -0.92 3.89
CA THR A 178 -11.53 -0.57 3.15
C THR A 178 -10.60 -1.77 3.05
N ASN A 179 -10.49 -2.54 4.11
CA ASN A 179 -9.73 -3.79 4.20
C ASN A 179 -10.43 -5.04 3.57
N TYR A 180 -11.49 -4.90 2.77
CA TYR A 180 -12.20 -6.07 2.19
C TYR A 180 -11.32 -6.92 1.24
N PHE A 181 -10.38 -6.27 0.52
CA PHE A 181 -9.44 -6.95 -0.37
C PHE A 181 -8.07 -7.09 0.27
N TRP A 182 -7.35 -8.17 -0.06
CA TRP A 182 -5.94 -8.33 0.29
C TRP A 182 -5.10 -7.11 -0.14
N ALA A 183 -5.36 -6.57 -1.33
CA ALA A 183 -4.62 -5.45 -1.86
C ALA A 183 -4.71 -4.17 -1.01
N SER A 184 -5.89 -3.85 -0.47
CA SER A 184 -6.10 -2.63 0.32
C SER A 184 -5.74 -2.82 1.79
N ASP A 185 -6.06 -3.96 2.39
CA ASP A 185 -5.57 -4.37 3.72
C ASP A 185 -4.03 -4.32 3.79
N LEU A 186 -3.34 -4.82 2.75
CA LEU A 186 -1.88 -4.77 2.72
C LEU A 186 -1.33 -3.38 2.37
N ILE A 187 -2.03 -2.55 1.58
CA ILE A 187 -1.67 -1.12 1.45
C ILE A 187 -1.74 -0.45 2.82
N HIS A 188 -2.83 -0.63 3.57
CA HIS A 188 -3.02 -0.06 4.90
C HIS A 188 -1.88 -0.45 5.85
N ARG A 189 -1.66 -1.75 6.05
CA ARG A 189 -0.58 -2.29 6.90
C ARG A 189 0.79 -1.74 6.52
N LEU A 190 1.04 -1.52 5.22
CA LEU A 190 2.29 -0.97 4.73
C LEU A 190 2.46 0.51 5.07
N LEU A 191 1.40 1.33 5.01
CA LEU A 191 1.48 2.75 5.35
C LEU A 191 1.97 2.96 6.80
N HIS A 192 1.47 2.15 7.74
CA HIS A 192 1.90 2.21 9.15
C HIS A 192 3.34 1.70 9.40
N LEU A 193 4.05 1.16 8.40
CA LEU A 193 5.47 0.85 8.53
C LEU A 193 6.32 2.12 8.26
N PRO A 194 7.29 2.48 9.12
CA PRO A 194 8.13 3.66 8.93
C PRO A 194 8.87 3.77 7.59
N PRO A 195 9.31 2.68 6.91
CA PRO A 195 9.87 2.77 5.56
C PRO A 195 8.91 3.31 4.48
N VAL A 196 7.60 3.34 4.75
CA VAL A 196 6.55 3.78 3.82
C VAL A 196 5.93 5.09 4.31
N GLY A 197 5.11 5.06 5.36
CA GLY A 197 4.37 6.23 5.84
C GLY A 197 5.10 7.09 6.87
N GLU A 198 6.35 6.75 7.23
CA GLU A 198 7.27 7.58 8.04
C GLU A 198 6.76 8.01 9.43
N GLY A 199 5.67 7.42 9.94
CA GLY A 199 4.98 7.89 11.16
C GLY A 199 4.28 9.25 10.96
N VAL A 200 3.92 9.56 9.71
CA VAL A 200 3.09 10.72 9.33
C VAL A 200 1.86 10.32 8.51
N VAL A 201 1.77 9.08 8.02
CA VAL A 201 0.54 8.50 7.50
C VAL A 201 -0.11 7.68 8.60
N GLU A 202 -1.27 8.14 9.06
CA GLU A 202 -1.97 7.66 10.27
C GLU A 202 -3.49 7.72 10.05
N HIS A 203 -4.28 7.55 11.11
CA HIS A 203 -5.70 7.88 11.10
C HIS A 203 -5.91 9.35 11.49
N TYR A 204 -6.59 10.11 10.63
CA TYR A 204 -6.92 11.52 10.84
C TYR A 204 -8.44 11.81 10.84
N THR A 205 -9.26 10.79 10.59
CA THR A 205 -10.69 10.78 10.90
C THR A 205 -10.95 10.57 12.40
N ASN A 206 -12.13 10.96 12.88
CA ASN A 206 -12.57 10.56 14.22
C ASN A 206 -12.94 9.06 14.22
N GLU A 207 -12.56 8.32 15.27
CA GLU A 207 -13.00 6.93 15.48
C GLU A 207 -14.53 6.91 15.77
N GLU A 208 -15.06 7.84 16.57
CA GLU A 208 -16.51 7.91 16.88
C GLU A 208 -17.43 8.24 15.66
N GLU A 209 -16.89 8.37 14.45
CA GLU A 209 -17.63 8.64 13.21
C GLU A 209 -17.44 7.54 12.16
N GLU A 210 -18.44 7.35 11.29
CA GLU A 210 -18.39 6.35 10.22
C GLU A 210 -17.27 6.66 9.20
N LYS A 211 -16.30 5.74 9.03
CA LYS A 211 -15.07 5.93 8.21
C LYS A 211 -15.28 6.66 6.87
N TYR A 212 -16.25 6.23 6.05
CA TYR A 212 -16.47 6.82 4.72
C TYR A 212 -16.92 8.29 4.75
N PRO A 213 -18.03 8.68 5.42
CA PRO A 213 -18.39 10.10 5.52
C PRO A 213 -17.32 10.94 6.23
N SER A 214 -16.54 10.39 7.17
CA SER A 214 -15.43 11.12 7.82
C SER A 214 -14.26 11.38 6.88
N VAL A 215 -13.86 10.41 6.05
CA VAL A 215 -12.91 10.64 4.94
C VAL A 215 -13.44 11.70 3.97
N MET A 216 -14.73 11.63 3.63
CA MET A 216 -15.41 12.67 2.82
C MET A 216 -15.54 14.02 3.55
N ASN A 217 -15.35 14.10 4.85
CA ASN A 217 -15.37 15.31 5.66
C ASN A 217 -13.96 15.92 5.76
N LEU A 218 -12.95 15.06 5.99
CA LEU A 218 -11.53 15.39 6.03
C LEU A 218 -11.07 15.99 4.70
N ALA A 219 -11.42 15.37 3.57
CA ALA A 219 -11.13 15.87 2.22
C ALA A 219 -11.64 17.30 1.95
N LYS A 220 -12.76 17.70 2.57
CA LYS A 220 -13.40 19.01 2.35
C LYS A 220 -12.90 20.11 3.28
N ASN A 221 -12.48 19.75 4.49
CA ASN A 221 -12.17 20.71 5.56
C ASN A 221 -10.68 20.73 5.93
N ASN A 222 -9.92 19.68 5.62
CA ASN A 222 -8.49 19.60 5.92
C ASN A 222 -7.75 18.68 4.92
N ALA A 223 -7.63 19.17 3.68
CA ALA A 223 -6.94 18.48 2.58
C ALA A 223 -5.47 18.13 2.87
N THR A 224 -4.84 18.80 3.84
CA THR A 224 -3.47 18.49 4.31
C THR A 224 -3.41 17.12 5.01
N TYR A 225 -4.41 16.79 5.83
CA TYR A 225 -4.45 15.51 6.53
C TYR A 225 -5.10 14.40 5.70
N SER A 226 -6.02 14.69 4.77
CA SER A 226 -6.53 13.64 3.86
C SER A 226 -5.42 13.04 2.98
N ALA A 227 -4.38 13.81 2.63
CA ALA A 227 -3.17 13.30 1.95
C ALA A 227 -2.27 12.41 2.83
N ARG A 228 -2.60 12.25 4.11
CA ARG A 228 -1.88 11.45 5.13
C ARG A 228 -2.80 10.46 5.87
N ASP A 229 -4.05 10.34 5.47
CA ASP A 229 -5.03 9.51 6.15
C ASP A 229 -5.08 8.11 5.51
N SER A 230 -4.83 7.07 6.31
CA SER A 230 -4.63 5.70 5.81
C SER A 230 -5.90 5.11 5.16
N ASP A 231 -7.09 5.47 5.63
CA ASP A 231 -8.37 5.10 5.00
C ASP A 231 -8.65 5.93 3.73
N THR A 232 -8.35 7.23 3.71
CA THR A 232 -8.41 8.04 2.49
C THR A 232 -7.52 7.47 1.38
N ILE A 233 -6.29 7.07 1.72
CA ILE A 233 -5.32 6.49 0.79
C ILE A 233 -5.78 5.10 0.29
N GLN A 234 -6.49 4.31 1.11
CA GLN A 234 -7.15 3.10 0.63
C GLN A 234 -8.33 3.40 -0.28
N TYR A 235 -9.30 4.22 0.15
CA TYR A 235 -10.53 4.48 -0.60
C TYR A 235 -10.25 5.10 -1.98
N PHE A 236 -9.29 6.02 -2.10
CA PHE A 236 -8.89 6.55 -3.41
C PHE A 236 -8.34 5.43 -4.32
N ALA A 237 -7.45 4.58 -3.81
CA ALA A 237 -6.85 3.51 -4.60
C ALA A 237 -7.92 2.50 -5.06
N LEU A 238 -8.83 2.14 -4.16
CA LEU A 238 -9.98 1.28 -4.42
C LEU A 238 -10.90 1.87 -5.50
N GLU A 239 -11.28 3.15 -5.40
CA GLU A 239 -12.19 3.77 -6.37
C GLU A 239 -11.53 4.02 -7.73
N ALA A 240 -10.27 4.46 -7.76
CA ALA A 240 -9.52 4.60 -9.01
C ALA A 240 -9.39 3.25 -9.74
N TYR A 241 -9.00 2.18 -9.04
CA TYR A 241 -8.91 0.84 -9.63
C TYR A 241 -10.29 0.29 -10.06
N ALA A 242 -11.34 0.55 -9.27
CA ALA A 242 -12.70 0.20 -9.66
C ALA A 242 -13.11 0.92 -10.96
N TYR A 243 -12.86 2.22 -11.05
CA TYR A 243 -13.29 3.08 -12.16
C TYR A 243 -12.49 2.87 -13.45
N ASP A 244 -11.17 2.73 -13.40
CA ASP A 244 -10.34 2.60 -14.61
C ASP A 244 -10.16 1.15 -15.07
N ILE A 245 -10.11 0.17 -14.14
CA ILE A 245 -9.77 -1.23 -14.45
C ILE A 245 -10.94 -2.19 -14.27
N ALA A 246 -11.60 -2.22 -13.10
CA ALA A 246 -12.58 -3.27 -12.80
C ALA A 246 -13.89 -3.11 -13.57
N VAL A 247 -14.42 -1.88 -13.65
CA VAL A 247 -15.61 -1.53 -14.43
C VAL A 247 -15.36 -0.21 -15.17
N PRO A 248 -14.60 -0.24 -16.29
CA PRO A 248 -14.06 0.95 -16.94
C PRO A 248 -15.09 2.06 -17.22
N GLY A 249 -14.85 3.25 -16.66
CA GLY A 249 -15.69 4.44 -16.81
C GLY A 249 -16.91 4.51 -15.88
N VAL A 250 -17.12 3.52 -15.01
CA VAL A 250 -18.30 3.42 -14.11
C VAL A 250 -17.89 3.09 -12.67
N GLY A 251 -17.01 2.13 -12.47
CA GLY A 251 -16.62 1.60 -11.17
C GLY A 251 -17.78 1.02 -10.35
N CYS A 252 -17.58 1.00 -9.03
CA CYS A 252 -18.62 0.73 -8.05
C CYS A 252 -18.52 1.70 -6.86
N PRO A 253 -18.55 3.03 -7.08
CA PRO A 253 -18.44 4.01 -6.00
C PRO A 253 -19.55 3.84 -4.95
N GLY A 254 -20.74 3.40 -5.39
CA GLY A 254 -21.91 3.25 -4.54
C GLY A 254 -22.55 4.58 -4.14
N ARG A 255 -23.47 4.52 -3.19
CA ARG A 255 -24.02 5.67 -2.48
C ARG A 255 -24.02 5.32 -1.01
N TYR A 256 -23.49 6.20 -0.16
CA TYR A 256 -23.44 5.95 1.27
C TYR A 256 -24.84 5.74 1.87
N ALA A 257 -24.96 4.71 2.69
CA ALA A 257 -26.11 4.39 3.52
C ALA A 257 -25.59 4.05 4.93
N PRO A 258 -25.96 4.82 5.97
CA PRO A 258 -25.64 4.47 7.35
C PRO A 258 -26.15 3.06 7.70
N PRO A 259 -25.51 2.33 8.62
CA PRO A 259 -26.05 1.08 9.17
C PRO A 259 -27.43 1.33 9.79
N GLU A 260 -28.38 0.40 9.60
CA GLU A 260 -29.67 0.50 10.28
C GLU A 260 -29.49 0.21 11.78
N GLU A 261 -29.86 1.18 12.64
CA GLU A 261 -29.87 0.99 14.09
C GLU A 261 -30.74 -0.22 14.47
N SER A 262 -30.12 -1.25 15.04
CA SER A 262 -30.85 -2.44 15.47
C SER A 262 -31.84 -2.08 16.59
N PRO A 263 -33.15 -2.36 16.43
CA PRO A 263 -34.17 -1.88 17.36
C PRO A 263 -33.96 -2.46 18.76
N ALA A 264 -33.80 -1.58 19.74
CA ALA A 264 -33.45 -1.94 21.11
C ALA A 264 -34.37 -3.02 21.70
N VAL A 265 -33.77 -4.09 22.23
CA VAL A 265 -34.49 -5.26 22.76
C VAL A 265 -35.23 -4.87 24.04
N ILE A 266 -36.54 -4.59 23.91
CA ILE A 266 -37.42 -4.35 25.06
C ILE A 266 -37.54 -5.66 25.86
N PRO A 267 -37.18 -5.69 27.16
CA PRO A 267 -37.27 -6.90 27.98
C PRO A 267 -38.73 -7.25 28.24
N SER A 268 -39.25 -8.23 27.49
CA SER A 268 -40.65 -8.64 27.56
C SER A 268 -40.95 -9.39 28.86
N ALA A 269 -41.83 -8.84 29.70
CA ALA A 269 -42.20 -9.42 30.98
C ALA A 269 -43.03 -10.71 30.81
N THR A 270 -42.79 -11.71 31.66
CA THR A 270 -43.52 -12.98 31.67
C THR A 270 -44.86 -12.89 32.40
N PRO A 271 -45.97 -13.33 31.76
CA PRO A 271 -47.08 -13.95 32.46
C PRO A 271 -47.38 -15.37 31.95
N SER A 272 -47.79 -16.26 32.85
CA SER A 272 -48.18 -17.64 32.53
C SER A 272 -49.63 -17.75 32.06
N ALA A 273 -49.89 -18.56 31.01
CA ALA A 273 -51.11 -19.35 30.72
C ALA A 273 -52.49 -18.60 30.67
N THR A 274 -53.48 -18.98 29.85
CA THR A 274 -53.73 -20.25 29.14
C THR A 274 -54.66 -20.03 27.92
N SER A 275 -54.50 -20.84 26.87
CA SER A 275 -55.48 -21.24 25.81
C SER A 275 -56.68 -20.34 25.43
N ALA A 276 -56.72 -19.91 24.16
CA ALA A 276 -57.91 -20.05 23.29
C ALA A 276 -57.59 -19.96 21.78
N VAL A 277 -58.36 -20.73 20.99
CA VAL A 277 -58.52 -20.72 19.51
C VAL A 277 -58.82 -19.28 19.02
N THR A 278 -58.39 -18.73 17.87
CA THR A 278 -58.07 -19.24 16.50
C THR A 278 -57.06 -18.22 15.84
N SER A 279 -56.63 -18.18 14.56
CA SER A 279 -56.98 -18.83 13.28
C SER A 279 -55.84 -18.75 12.22
N THR A 280 -55.90 -19.65 11.22
CA THR A 280 -55.41 -19.49 9.82
C THR A 280 -53.99 -18.97 9.51
N ALA A 281 -53.17 -19.93 9.04
CA ALA A 281 -52.38 -19.87 7.80
C ALA A 281 -51.16 -18.92 7.68
N ALA A 282 -49.98 -19.53 7.79
CA ALA A 282 -48.87 -19.25 6.87
C ALA A 282 -48.18 -20.59 6.53
N SER A 283 -47.96 -20.88 5.25
CA SER A 283 -47.06 -22.00 4.85
C SER A 283 -45.62 -21.55 5.04
N ALA A 284 -44.82 -22.34 5.74
CA ALA A 284 -43.37 -22.18 5.69
C ALA A 284 -42.84 -22.57 4.30
N THR A 285 -41.74 -21.96 3.87
CA THR A 285 -40.50 -22.67 3.53
C THR A 285 -39.32 -21.70 3.63
N THR A 286 -38.21 -22.23 4.13
CA THR A 286 -36.93 -21.57 4.39
C THR A 286 -36.30 -20.89 3.17
N SER A 287 -35.55 -19.82 3.43
CA SER A 287 -34.31 -19.51 2.70
C SER A 287 -33.23 -19.06 3.69
N ASN A 288 -32.08 -19.73 3.71
CA ASN A 288 -30.86 -19.13 4.25
C ASN A 288 -30.46 -17.94 3.36
N VAL A 289 -30.01 -16.85 3.96
CA VAL A 289 -29.24 -15.81 3.29
C VAL A 289 -27.97 -15.58 4.09
N ALA A 290 -26.86 -15.31 3.39
CA ALA A 290 -25.54 -15.25 3.99
C ALA A 290 -25.37 -14.05 4.94
N ALA A 291 -24.50 -14.20 5.94
CA ALA A 291 -24.03 -13.07 6.73
C ALA A 291 -23.23 -12.10 5.84
N VAL A 292 -23.54 -10.81 5.95
CA VAL A 292 -22.58 -9.76 5.61
C VAL A 292 -21.48 -9.82 6.67
N PRO A 293 -20.18 -9.79 6.33
CA PRO A 293 -19.13 -9.68 7.34
C PRO A 293 -19.26 -8.32 8.03
N ALA A 294 -19.61 -8.32 9.31
CA ALA A 294 -19.50 -7.14 10.15
C ALA A 294 -18.01 -6.87 10.42
N GLU A 295 -17.59 -5.62 10.24
CA GLU A 295 -16.29 -5.14 10.71
C GLU A 295 -16.43 -4.81 12.21
N SER A 296 -15.57 -5.38 13.06
CA SER A 296 -15.64 -5.22 14.51
C SER A 296 -14.31 -4.73 15.08
N CYS A 297 -14.29 -3.51 15.62
CA CYS A 297 -13.40 -3.03 16.69
C CYS A 297 -13.70 -1.57 17.02
N GLU A 298 -13.51 -1.19 18.30
CA GLU A 298 -13.04 0.14 18.75
C GLU A 298 -12.85 0.15 20.29
N PRO A 299 -12.04 1.06 20.88
CA PRO A 299 -11.13 2.02 20.22
C PRO A 299 -9.66 1.97 20.68
N HIS A 300 -8.82 2.59 19.86
CA HIS A 300 -7.42 3.00 20.08
C HIS A 300 -6.29 1.96 20.23
N ASN A 301 -5.13 2.39 19.69
CA ASN A 301 -3.88 1.66 19.42
C ASN A 301 -3.92 0.75 18.16
N ASP A 302 -2.72 0.50 17.65
CA ASP A 302 -2.26 0.14 16.31
C ASP A 302 -2.70 -1.22 15.70
N HIS A 303 -4.00 -1.42 15.45
CA HIS A 303 -4.60 -2.76 15.23
C HIS A 303 -5.56 -2.84 14.01
N TRP A 304 -5.42 -3.85 13.11
CA TRP A 304 -5.90 -3.81 11.69
C TRP A 304 -6.57 -5.08 11.10
#